data_AF-A0ABD5DCG9-F1
#
_entry.id   AF-A0ABD5DCG9-F1
#
_cell.length_a   1.000
_cell.length_b   1.000
_cell.length_c   1.000
_cell.angle_alpha   90.00
_cell.angle_beta   90.00
_cell.angle_gamma   90.00
#
_symmetry.space_group_name_H-M   'P 1'
#
loop_
_entity.id
_entity.type
_entity.pdbx_description
1 polymer ?
#
loop_
_entity_poly.entity_id
_entity_poly.type
_entity_poly.pdbx_seq_one_letter_code
_entity_poly.pdbx_strand_id
1 'polypeptide(L)'
;AYEGINYNTYRNQIRKEMLISEVRNNEVRRRITVLPQEVEALAKQIGDQNDASTELNLSHILIPLPENPTSDEVAAAQEQANSIVEQARNGANFGKLAITYSADQQALKGGQMGWGRIQELPGIFAQALSTAKKGDIVGPIRSGVGFHILKVNDLRGGT
;
A
#
# COMPACT_ATOMS: atom_id res chain seq x y z
N ALA A 1 -32.65 14.10 -3.51
CA ALA A 1 -32.14 14.85 -2.34
C ALA A 1 -30.95 15.68 -2.83
N TYR A 2 -31.10 17.00 -2.90
CA TYR A 2 -30.01 17.91 -3.31
C TYR A 2 -29.18 18.15 -2.04
N GLU A 3 -27.99 17.58 -1.93
CA GLU A 3 -27.11 17.83 -0.80
C GLU A 3 -26.81 19.34 -0.77
N GLY A 4 -27.21 20.01 0.31
CA GLY A 4 -27.17 21.47 0.48
C GLY A 4 -25.76 22.06 0.65
N ILE A 5 -24.78 21.52 -0.06
CA ILE A 5 -23.40 21.97 -0.01
C ILE A 5 -23.27 23.22 -0.89
N ASN A 6 -22.91 24.35 -0.27
CA ASN A 6 -22.64 25.59 -0.97
C ASN A 6 -21.52 25.38 -2.00
N TYR A 7 -21.76 25.74 -3.27
CA TYR A 7 -20.81 25.58 -4.38
C TYR A 7 -19.43 26.19 -4.09
N ASN A 8 -19.36 27.28 -3.33
CA ASN A 8 -18.09 27.89 -2.92
C ASN A 8 -17.35 27.02 -1.92
N THR A 9 -18.05 26.39 -0.97
CA THR A 9 -17.46 25.43 -0.03
C THR A 9 -16.90 24.22 -0.77
N TYR A 10 -17.64 23.69 -1.75
CA TYR A 10 -17.17 22.58 -2.60
C TYR A 10 -15.91 22.97 -3.38
N ARG A 11 -15.90 24.15 -4.04
CA ARG A 11 -14.71 24.65 -4.74
C ARG A 11 -13.50 24.81 -3.82
N ASN A 12 -13.71 25.26 -2.58
CA ASN A 12 -12.63 25.41 -1.61
C ASN A 12 -12.07 24.06 -1.18
N GLN A 13 -12.92 23.05 -1.00
CA GLN A 13 -12.49 21.68 -0.69
C GLN A 13 -11.67 21.08 -1.82
N ILE A 14 -12.13 21.18 -3.07
CA ILE A 14 -11.38 20.70 -4.24
C ILE A 14 -10.04 21.44 -4.39
N ARG A 15 -10.00 22.76 -4.18
CA ARG A 15 -8.74 23.53 -4.19
C ARG A 15 -7.75 23.01 -3.14
N LYS A 16 -8.23 22.71 -1.93
CA LYS A 16 -7.38 22.19 -0.85
C LYS A 16 -6.79 20.82 -1.20
N GLU A 17 -7.58 19.91 -1.75
CA GLU A 17 -7.12 18.59 -2.20
C GLU A 17 -6.06 18.70 -3.31
N MET A 18 -6.28 19.58 -4.31
CA MET A 18 -5.31 19.82 -5.37
C MET A 18 -3.97 20.33 -4.83
N LEU A 19 -4.00 21.31 -3.92
CA LEU A 19 -2.78 21.85 -3.31
C LEU A 19 -2.01 20.80 -2.50
N ILE A 20 -2.70 19.98 -1.71
CA ILE A 20 -2.06 18.89 -0.95
C ILE A 20 -1.41 17.89 -1.91
N SER A 21 -2.10 17.53 -3.00
CA SER A 21 -1.57 16.60 -4.00
C SER A 21 -0.32 17.16 -4.70
N GLU A 22 -0.35 18.44 -5.09
CA GLU A 22 0.76 19.09 -5.79
C GLU A 22 2.01 19.17 -4.93
N VAL A 23 1.88 19.64 -3.67
CA VAL A 23 3.01 19.70 -2.72
C VAL A 23 3.58 18.32 -2.47
N ARG A 24 2.72 17.33 -2.23
CA ARG A 24 3.15 15.94 -1.98
C ARG A 24 3.90 15.37 -3.18
N ASN A 25 3.36 15.51 -4.38
CA ASN A 25 4.00 15.00 -5.60
C ASN A 25 5.36 15.65 -5.84
N ASN A 26 5.48 16.96 -5.57
CA ASN A 26 6.72 17.70 -5.73
C ASN A 26 7.78 17.24 -4.72
N GLU A 27 7.43 17.19 -3.43
CA GLU A 27 8.35 16.76 -2.37
C GLU A 27 8.77 15.30 -2.50
N VAL A 28 7.88 14.41 -2.93
CA VAL A 28 8.21 13.00 -3.18
C VAL A 28 9.14 12.88 -4.39
N ARG A 29 8.83 13.53 -5.53
CA ARG A 29 9.68 13.47 -6.73
C ARG A 29 11.09 14.00 -6.48
N ARG A 30 11.24 15.05 -5.66
CA ARG A 30 12.55 15.62 -5.31
C ARG A 30 13.45 14.68 -4.51
N ARG A 31 12.86 13.72 -3.78
CA ARG A 31 13.59 12.75 -2.95
C ARG A 31 13.90 11.43 -3.65
N ILE A 32 13.41 11.23 -4.87
CA ILE A 32 13.67 10.01 -5.65
C ILE A 32 14.97 10.17 -6.43
N THR A 33 15.97 9.37 -6.08
CA THR A 33 17.22 9.20 -6.87
C THR A 33 17.17 7.81 -7.50
N VAL A 34 17.33 7.71 -8.82
CA VAL A 34 17.40 6.43 -9.55
C VAL A 34 18.82 6.24 -10.05
N LEU A 35 19.50 5.16 -9.64
CA LEU A 35 20.86 4.87 -10.11
C LEU A 35 20.82 4.16 -11.47
N PRO A 36 21.73 4.49 -12.42
CA PRO A 36 21.77 3.82 -13.72
C PRO A 36 21.93 2.30 -13.63
N GLN A 37 22.67 1.82 -12.64
CA GLN A 37 22.90 0.40 -12.40
C GLN A 37 21.62 -0.34 -11.96
N GLU A 38 20.72 0.33 -11.25
CA GLU A 38 19.41 -0.22 -10.86
C GLU A 38 18.50 -0.39 -12.07
N VAL A 39 18.55 0.54 -13.03
CA VAL A 39 17.78 0.45 -14.28
C VAL A 39 18.21 -0.76 -15.10
N GLU A 40 19.51 -1.01 -15.21
CA GLU A 40 20.08 -2.07 -16.04
C GLU A 40 19.91 -3.47 -15.41
N ALA A 41 20.03 -3.56 -14.09
CA ALA A 41 19.69 -4.77 -13.34
C ALA A 41 18.20 -5.12 -13.48
N LEU A 42 17.32 -4.12 -13.35
CA LEU A 42 15.89 -4.31 -13.49
C LEU A 42 15.48 -4.68 -14.92
N ALA A 43 16.08 -4.06 -15.95
CA ALA A 43 15.79 -4.35 -17.36
C ALA A 43 16.08 -5.82 -17.72
N LYS A 44 17.18 -6.39 -17.20
CA LYS A 44 17.50 -7.81 -17.38
C LYS A 44 16.50 -8.71 -16.65
N GLN A 45 16.10 -8.34 -15.44
CA GLN A 45 15.15 -9.12 -14.63
C GLN A 45 13.73 -9.12 -15.23
N ILE A 46 13.29 -8.02 -15.86
CA ILE A 46 11.96 -7.92 -16.49
C ILE A 46 11.89 -8.74 -17.79
N GLY A 47 12.99 -8.82 -18.55
CA GLY A 47 13.04 -9.58 -19.82
C GLY A 47 12.73 -11.08 -19.66
N ASP A 48 13.00 -11.66 -18.49
CA ASP A 48 12.80 -13.08 -18.19
C ASP A 48 11.40 -13.38 -17.59
N GLN A 49 10.63 -12.38 -17.17
CA GLN A 49 9.31 -12.55 -16.53
C GLN A 49 8.13 -12.24 -17.49
N ASN A 50 7.98 -13.06 -18.53
CA ASN A 50 6.87 -12.95 -19.51
C ASN A 50 5.48 -13.40 -19.00
N ASP A 51 5.22 -13.50 -17.68
CA ASP A 51 3.86 -13.70 -17.11
C ASP A 51 3.14 -12.36 -16.86
N ALA A 52 3.16 -11.49 -17.88
CA ALA A 52 2.83 -10.06 -17.78
C ALA A 52 1.33 -9.71 -17.79
N SER A 53 0.43 -10.55 -17.26
CA SER A 53 -1.01 -10.22 -17.24
C SER A 53 -1.74 -10.41 -15.90
N THR A 54 -1.07 -10.88 -14.85
CA THR A 54 -1.73 -11.05 -13.54
C THR A 54 -1.94 -9.70 -12.85
N GLU A 55 -3.19 -9.27 -12.79
CA GLU A 55 -3.66 -8.12 -12.02
C GLU A 55 -4.19 -8.59 -10.67
N LEU A 56 -3.81 -7.89 -9.61
CA LEU A 56 -4.24 -8.14 -8.24
C LEU A 56 -5.14 -7.00 -7.77
N ASN A 57 -6.23 -7.35 -7.09
CA ASN A 57 -6.99 -6.40 -6.31
C ASN A 57 -6.54 -6.49 -4.85
N LEU A 58 -5.97 -5.41 -4.30
CA LEU A 58 -5.34 -5.42 -2.98
C LEU A 58 -5.98 -4.44 -2.00
N SER A 59 -5.96 -4.82 -0.72
CA SER A 59 -6.13 -3.90 0.42
C SER A 59 -4.84 -3.84 1.23
N HIS A 60 -4.54 -2.68 1.83
CA HIS A 60 -3.29 -2.42 2.52
C HIS A 60 -3.48 -1.78 3.90
N ILE A 61 -2.65 -2.19 4.85
CA ILE A 61 -2.49 -1.59 6.17
C ILE A 61 -1.01 -1.28 6.38
N LEU A 62 -0.72 -0.01 6.64
CA LEU A 62 0.57 0.46 7.12
C LEU A 62 0.52 0.74 8.63
N ILE A 63 1.39 0.08 9.39
CA ILE A 63 1.74 0.44 10.77
C ILE A 63 3.00 1.30 10.72
N PRO A 64 2.91 2.61 11.02
CA PRO A 64 4.01 3.53 10.78
C PRO A 64 5.15 3.33 11.77
N LEU A 65 6.39 3.53 11.30
CA LEU A 65 7.56 3.73 12.15
C LEU A 65 8.17 5.11 11.88
N PRO A 66 8.75 5.78 12.89
CA PRO A 66 9.55 6.97 12.68
C PRO A 66 10.81 6.63 11.87
N GLU A 67 11.47 7.65 11.30
CA GLU A 67 12.65 7.49 10.44
C GLU A 67 13.84 6.83 11.17
N ASN A 68 13.97 7.10 12.48
CA ASN A 68 14.98 6.50 13.36
C ASN A 68 14.28 5.86 14.57
N PRO A 69 13.68 4.67 14.42
CA PRO A 69 12.95 4.04 15.51
C PRO A 69 13.91 3.40 16.50
N THR A 70 13.57 3.47 17.77
CA THR A 70 14.19 2.69 18.84
C THR A 70 13.82 1.21 18.70
N SER A 71 14.61 0.31 19.30
CA SER A 71 14.31 -1.13 19.30
C SER A 71 12.93 -1.44 19.89
N ASP A 72 12.53 -0.69 20.92
CA ASP A 72 11.23 -0.86 21.58
C ASP A 72 10.06 -0.43 20.66
N GLU A 73 10.21 0.67 19.91
CA GLU A 73 9.21 1.10 18.92
C GLU A 73 9.07 0.08 17.78
N VAL A 74 10.19 -0.47 17.31
CA VAL A 74 10.16 -1.54 16.29
C VAL A 74 9.44 -2.78 16.83
N ALA A 75 9.75 -3.20 18.06
CA ALA A 75 9.13 -4.37 18.67
C ALA A 75 7.62 -4.18 18.87
N ALA A 76 7.20 -3.02 19.39
CA ALA A 76 5.79 -2.70 19.58
C ALA A 76 5.01 -2.65 18.25
N ALA A 77 5.58 -2.01 17.23
CA ALA A 77 4.96 -1.96 15.90
C ALA A 77 4.88 -3.35 15.25
N GLN A 78 5.89 -4.18 15.45
CA GLN A 78 5.90 -5.57 14.96
C GLN A 78 4.84 -6.42 15.66
N GLU A 79 4.71 -6.31 16.98
CA GLU A 79 3.70 -7.01 17.76
C GLU A 79 2.28 -6.61 17.32
N GLN A 80 2.05 -5.30 17.15
CA GLN A 80 0.78 -4.79 16.64
C GLN A 80 0.49 -5.32 15.22
N ALA A 81 1.49 -5.29 14.33
CA ALA A 81 1.32 -5.79 12.97
C ALA A 81 1.01 -7.30 12.95
N ASN A 82 1.68 -8.09 13.80
CA ASN A 82 1.42 -9.53 13.95
C ASN A 82 -0.02 -9.78 14.45
N SER A 83 -0.48 -9.04 15.45
CA SER A 83 -1.85 -9.16 15.96
C SER A 83 -2.90 -8.87 14.87
N ILE A 84 -2.67 -7.85 14.03
CA ILE A 84 -3.57 -7.51 12.93
C ILE A 84 -3.58 -8.61 11.87
N VAL A 85 -2.42 -9.21 11.54
CA VAL A 85 -2.34 -10.35 10.61
C VAL A 85 -3.11 -11.55 11.16
N GLU A 86 -2.96 -11.86 12.45
CA GLU A 86 -3.69 -12.94 13.09
C GLU A 86 -5.21 -12.72 13.05
N GLN A 87 -5.67 -11.52 13.44
CA GLN A 87 -7.09 -11.16 13.36
C GLN A 87 -7.61 -11.26 11.93
N ALA A 88 -6.86 -10.76 10.94
CA ALA A 88 -7.23 -10.83 9.54
C ALA A 88 -7.33 -12.27 9.03
N ARG A 89 -6.40 -13.16 9.43
CA ARG A 89 -6.43 -14.59 9.10
C ARG A 89 -7.59 -15.32 9.78
N ASN A 90 -7.97 -14.89 10.98
CA ASN A 90 -9.14 -15.39 11.71
C ASN A 90 -10.49 -14.87 11.14
N GLY A 91 -10.47 -14.16 10.02
CA GLY A 91 -11.67 -13.70 9.32
C GLY A 91 -12.20 -12.34 9.77
N ALA A 92 -11.44 -11.58 10.56
CA ALA A 92 -11.81 -10.20 10.87
C ALA A 92 -11.91 -9.36 9.59
N ASN A 93 -12.79 -8.35 9.60
CA ASN A 93 -12.96 -7.49 8.45
C ASN A 93 -11.72 -6.60 8.26
N PHE A 94 -10.95 -6.90 7.22
CA PHE A 94 -9.72 -6.18 6.89
C PHE A 94 -9.93 -4.68 6.69
N GLY A 95 -11.05 -4.26 6.09
CA GLY A 95 -11.36 -2.85 5.91
C GLY A 95 -11.57 -2.13 7.24
N LYS A 96 -12.19 -2.78 8.24
CA LYS A 96 -12.30 -2.22 9.59
C LYS A 96 -10.94 -2.11 10.28
N LEU A 97 -10.09 -3.14 10.13
CA LEU A 97 -8.72 -3.11 10.64
C LEU A 97 -7.91 -1.97 10.01
N ALA A 98 -8.06 -1.75 8.70
CA ALA A 98 -7.41 -0.66 7.99
C ALA A 98 -7.88 0.72 8.49
N ILE A 99 -9.18 0.91 8.67
CA ILE A 99 -9.72 2.17 9.22
C ILE A 99 -9.20 2.43 10.63
N THR A 100 -9.03 1.37 11.43
CA THR A 100 -8.66 1.49 12.85
C THR A 100 -7.17 1.74 13.05
N TYR A 101 -6.32 1.03 12.28
CA TYR A 101 -4.89 0.95 12.57
C TYR A 101 -3.99 1.52 11.49
N SER A 102 -4.48 1.67 10.25
CA SER A 102 -3.60 2.07 9.16
C SER A 102 -3.32 3.56 9.17
N ALA A 103 -2.03 3.90 9.01
CA ALA A 103 -1.59 5.27 8.74
C ALA A 103 -1.51 5.61 7.23
N ASP A 104 -1.96 4.72 6.34
CA ASP A 104 -1.99 4.98 4.91
C ASP A 104 -3.17 5.91 4.54
N GLN A 105 -3.06 6.65 3.45
CA GLN A 105 -4.10 7.55 2.94
C GLN A 105 -5.40 6.80 2.58
N GLN A 106 -5.27 5.53 2.23
CA GLN A 106 -6.41 4.66 1.90
C GLN A 106 -7.07 4.06 3.16
N ALA A 107 -6.56 4.32 4.37
CA ALA A 107 -7.09 3.77 5.63
C ALA A 107 -8.60 4.00 5.77
N LEU A 108 -9.07 5.24 5.58
CA LEU A 108 -10.49 5.61 5.69
C LEU A 108 -11.37 4.97 4.60
N LYS A 109 -10.77 4.48 3.51
CA LYS A 109 -11.43 3.71 2.44
C LYS A 109 -11.24 2.20 2.64
N GLY A 110 -10.95 1.76 3.87
CA GLY A 110 -10.72 0.34 4.18
C GLY A 110 -9.40 -0.21 3.64
N GLY A 111 -8.42 0.65 3.36
CA GLY A 111 -7.13 0.26 2.80
C GLY A 111 -7.19 -0.13 1.33
N GLN A 112 -8.29 0.13 0.62
CA GLN A 112 -8.47 -0.33 -0.75
C GLN A 112 -7.51 0.35 -1.72
N MET A 113 -6.62 -0.42 -2.34
CA MET A 113 -5.72 0.04 -3.41
C MET A 113 -6.36 -0.14 -4.79
N GLY A 114 -7.25 -1.11 -4.93
CA GLY A 114 -7.89 -1.46 -6.20
C GLY A 114 -7.04 -2.44 -7.02
N TRP A 115 -7.30 -2.48 -8.33
CA TRP A 115 -6.60 -3.34 -9.27
C TRP A 115 -5.27 -2.72 -9.68
N GLY A 116 -4.20 -3.50 -9.64
CA GLY A 116 -2.87 -3.12 -10.12
C GLY A 116 -2.07 -4.34 -10.56
N ARG A 117 -1.04 -4.12 -11.38
CA ARG A 117 -0.14 -5.19 -11.81
C ARG A 117 0.90 -5.45 -10.74
N ILE A 118 1.32 -6.72 -10.58
CA ILE A 118 2.39 -7.07 -9.62
C ILE A 118 3.67 -6.26 -9.88
N GLN A 119 3.97 -5.99 -11.16
CA GLN A 119 5.15 -5.22 -11.60
C GLN A 119 5.11 -3.73 -11.22
N GLU A 120 3.92 -3.19 -10.91
CA GLU A 120 3.74 -1.80 -10.49
C GLU A 120 3.88 -1.64 -8.97
N LEU A 121 3.95 -2.75 -8.23
CA LEU A 121 4.12 -2.75 -6.78
C LEU A 121 5.61 -2.67 -6.40
N PRO A 122 5.94 -2.08 -5.25
CA PRO A 122 7.28 -2.16 -4.69
C PRO A 122 7.80 -3.60 -4.65
N GLY A 123 9.07 -3.81 -5.03
CA GLY A 123 9.66 -5.15 -5.15
C GLY A 123 9.59 -5.98 -3.86
N ILE A 124 9.59 -5.32 -2.69
CA ILE A 124 9.40 -5.97 -1.39
C ILE A 124 8.04 -6.69 -1.26
N PHE A 125 7.03 -6.28 -2.04
CA PHE A 125 5.72 -6.91 -2.08
C PHE A 125 5.62 -7.96 -3.18
N ALA A 126 6.25 -7.71 -4.33
CA ALA A 126 6.20 -8.62 -5.48
C ALA A 126 6.65 -10.05 -5.11
N GLN A 127 7.72 -10.17 -4.30
CA GLN A 127 8.21 -11.46 -3.83
C GLN A 127 7.18 -12.20 -2.94
N ALA A 128 6.44 -11.46 -2.12
CA ALA A 128 5.47 -12.03 -1.18
C ALA A 128 4.10 -12.27 -1.84
N LEU A 129 3.80 -11.58 -2.93
CA LEU A 129 2.55 -11.69 -3.69
C LEU A 129 2.63 -12.72 -4.84
N SER A 130 3.82 -13.10 -5.28
CA SER A 130 4.02 -14.05 -6.38
C SER A 130 3.37 -15.42 -6.14
N THR A 131 3.28 -15.85 -4.87
CA THR A 131 2.67 -17.12 -4.45
C THR A 131 1.32 -16.94 -3.76
N ALA A 132 0.82 -15.70 -3.65
CA ALA A 132 -0.39 -15.39 -2.91
C ALA A 132 -1.66 -15.72 -3.71
N LYS A 133 -2.67 -16.23 -3.00
CA LYS A 133 -3.98 -16.59 -3.54
C LYS A 133 -5.06 -15.62 -3.08
N LYS A 134 -6.23 -15.74 -3.70
CA LYS A 134 -7.39 -14.93 -3.33
C LYS A 134 -7.76 -15.18 -1.87
N GLY A 135 -7.87 -14.10 -1.10
CA GLY A 135 -8.15 -14.14 0.33
C GLY A 135 -6.91 -14.14 1.22
N ASP A 136 -5.71 -14.34 0.67
CA ASP A 136 -4.50 -14.44 1.47
C ASP A 136 -4.14 -13.11 2.14
N ILE A 137 -3.57 -13.24 3.33
CA ILE A 137 -3.00 -12.15 4.11
C ILE A 137 -1.49 -12.27 4.07
N VAL A 138 -0.85 -11.28 3.46
CA VAL A 138 0.59 -11.21 3.25
C VAL A 138 1.21 -10.22 4.23
N GLY A 139 2.28 -10.64 4.88
CA GLY A 139 3.03 -9.83 5.86
C GLY A 139 2.99 -10.38 7.30
N PRO A 140 3.48 -9.59 8.26
CA PRO A 140 3.89 -8.19 8.09
C PRO A 140 5.26 -8.04 7.40
N ILE A 141 5.36 -7.10 6.46
CA ILE A 141 6.57 -6.80 5.67
C ILE A 141 7.20 -5.51 6.21
N ARG A 142 8.47 -5.54 6.61
CA ARG A 142 9.17 -4.34 7.12
C ARG A 142 9.71 -3.48 5.97
N SER A 143 9.53 -2.16 6.08
CA SER A 143 10.14 -1.14 5.23
C SER A 143 10.68 0.02 6.08
N GLY A 144 11.24 1.04 5.42
CA GLY A 144 11.68 2.27 6.09
C GLY A 144 10.55 3.11 6.68
N VAL A 145 9.31 2.94 6.24
CA VAL A 145 8.14 3.69 6.77
C VAL A 145 7.34 2.90 7.79
N GLY A 146 7.68 1.63 8.04
CA GLY A 146 7.00 0.79 9.02
C GLY A 146 6.75 -0.65 8.57
N PHE A 147 5.63 -1.21 9.04
CA PHE A 147 5.19 -2.57 8.69
C PHE A 147 3.97 -2.54 7.78
N HIS A 148 4.04 -3.30 6.70
CA HIS A 148 3.00 -3.41 5.68
C HIS A 148 2.28 -4.75 5.80
N ILE A 149 0.96 -4.72 5.71
CA ILE A 149 0.11 -5.89 5.65
C ILE A 149 -0.79 -5.74 4.44
N LEU A 150 -0.83 -6.77 3.60
CA LEU A 150 -1.61 -6.78 2.37
C LEU A 150 -2.65 -7.89 2.44
N LYS A 151 -3.83 -7.62 1.89
CA LYS A 151 -4.85 -8.63 1.63
C LYS A 151 -5.10 -8.72 0.14
N VAL A 152 -5.08 -9.94 -0.38
CA VAL A 152 -5.47 -10.21 -1.77
C VAL A 152 -6.98 -10.34 -1.84
N ASN A 153 -7.66 -9.31 -2.33
CA ASN A 153 -9.11 -9.32 -2.47
C ASN A 153 -9.53 -10.18 -3.67
N ASP A 154 -8.80 -10.08 -4.77
CA ASP A 154 -9.06 -10.82 -6.00
C ASP A 154 -7.83 -10.90 -6.89
N LEU A 155 -7.83 -11.85 -7.83
CA LEU A 155 -6.81 -12.00 -8.87
C LEU A 155 -7.50 -12.19 -10.21
N ARG A 156 -6.96 -11.59 -11.28
CA ARG A 156 -7.40 -11.84 -12.65
C ARG A 156 -6.23 -11.77 -13.61
N GLY A 157 -6.33 -12.49 -14.73
CA GLY A 157 -5.24 -12.61 -15.70
C GLY A 157 -4.22 -13.69 -15.32
N GLY A 158 -3.46 -14.15 -16.31
CA GLY A 158 -2.71 -15.40 -16.28
C GLY A 158 -3.53 -16.57 -16.81
N THR A 159 -3.21 -17.02 -18.02
CA THR A 159 -3.50 -18.37 -18.55
C THR A 159 -2.23 -19.19 -18.50
#